data_AF-A0A174WHW8-F1
#
_entry.id   AF-A0A174WHW8-F1
#
_cell.length_a   1.000
_cell.length_b   1.000
_cell.length_c   1.000
_cell.angle_alpha   90.00
_cell.angle_beta   90.00
_cell.angle_gamma   90.00
#
_symmetry.space_group_name_H-M   'P 1'
#
loop_
_entity.id
_entity.type
_entity.pdbx_description
1 polymer ?
#
loop_
_entity_poly.entity_id
_entity_poly.type
_entity_poly.pdbx_seq_one_letter_code
_entity_poly.pdbx_strand_id
1 'polypeptide(L)'
;MHIFNADGSEVMMCGNASRCIGKYVYDNKLTQKKAITQETLSGIKVLKLHTENELVEEVTVDMDLPLLANSRQINTPDGKMLAKTITVDGKEYKRTFVCM
;
A
#
# COMPACT_ATOMS: atom_id res chain seq x y z
N MET A 1 2.11 11.58 -8.97
CA MET A 1 3.14 11.48 -7.92
C MET A 1 4.32 10.76 -8.52
N HIS A 2 5.51 11.35 -8.40
CA HIS A 2 6.79 10.73 -8.76
C HIS A 2 7.59 10.52 -7.48
N ILE A 3 8.14 9.32 -7.29
CA ILE A 3 8.95 8.97 -6.13
C ILE A 3 10.23 8.34 -6.65
N PHE A 4 11.36 8.81 -6.14
CA PHE A 4 12.68 8.31 -6.48
C PHE A 4 13.30 7.64 -5.26
N ASN A 5 13.89 6.46 -5.46
CA ASN A 5 14.76 5.83 -4.47
C ASN A 5 16.02 6.68 -4.26
N ALA A 6 16.77 6.38 -3.19
CA ALA A 6 18.02 7.06 -2.90
C ALA A 6 19.08 6.91 -4.00
N ASP A 7 18.97 5.87 -4.84
CA ASP A 7 19.82 5.62 -5.99
C ASP A 7 19.36 6.34 -7.28
N GLY A 8 18.27 7.10 -7.22
CA GLY A 8 17.71 7.85 -8.34
C GLY A 8 16.74 7.05 -9.22
N SER A 9 16.54 5.75 -8.98
CA SER A 9 15.54 4.97 -9.70
C SER A 9 14.11 5.39 -9.31
N GLU A 10 13.19 5.45 -10.27
CA GLU A 10 11.78 5.77 -9.99
C GLU A 10 11.03 4.51 -9.54
N VAL A 11 10.20 4.63 -8.51
CA VAL A 11 9.35 3.53 -8.02
C VAL A 11 7.91 3.68 -8.46
N MET A 12 7.27 2.54 -8.68
CA MET A 12 5.88 2.49 -9.17
C MET A 12 4.90 3.15 -8.19
N MET A 13 5.04 2.85 -6.90
CA MET A 13 4.23 3.39 -5.82
C MET A 13 4.91 3.16 -4.48
N CYS A 14 4.63 4.01 -3.50
CA CYS A 14 4.97 3.80 -2.09
C CYS A 14 3.80 4.26 -1.23
N GLY A 15 3.11 3.32 -0.58
CA GLY A 15 1.95 3.63 0.25
C GLY A 15 2.28 4.58 1.41
N ASN A 16 3.52 4.57 1.90
CA ASN A 16 4.00 5.51 2.91
C ASN A 16 4.04 6.94 2.37
N ALA A 17 4.59 7.13 1.18
CA ALA A 17 4.66 8.44 0.53
C ALA A 17 3.25 8.97 0.21
N SER A 18 2.33 8.11 -0.23
CA SER A 18 0.93 8.49 -0.47
C SER A 18 0.27 9.10 0.78
N ARG A 19 0.48 8.51 1.96
CA ARG A 19 -0.05 9.08 3.22
C ARG A 19 0.53 10.46 3.51
N CYS A 20 1.85 10.62 3.38
CA CYS A 20 2.52 11.90 3.59
C CYS A 20 2.02 12.98 2.62
N ILE A 21 1.82 12.64 1.35
CA ILE A 21 1.30 13.58 0.35
C ILE A 21 -0.15 13.95 0.65
N GLY A 22 -1.00 12.98 1.02
CA GLY A 22 -2.39 13.23 1.41
C GLY A 22 -2.49 14.23 2.57
N LYS A 23 -1.66 14.05 3.61
CA LYS A 23 -1.52 15.02 4.70
C LYS A 23 -1.03 16.38 4.21
N TYR A 24 0.06 16.39 3.43
CA TYR A 24 0.68 17.63 2.96
C TYR A 24 -0.30 18.51 2.17
N VAL A 25 -1.04 17.94 1.21
CA VAL A 25 -1.94 18.74 0.37
C VAL A 25 -3.15 19.28 1.13
N TYR A 26 -3.61 18.58 2.16
CA TYR A 26 -4.71 19.04 3.00
C TYR A 26 -4.26 20.10 4.01
N ASP A 27 -3.19 19.82 4.77
CA ASP A 27 -2.69 20.70 5.82
C ASP A 27 -2.21 22.05 5.25
N ASN A 28 -1.61 22.04 4.06
CA ASN A 28 -1.20 23.24 3.33
C ASN A 28 -2.34 23.87 2.51
N LYS A 29 -3.59 23.45 2.72
CA LYS A 29 -4.79 24.02 2.09
C LYS A 29 -4.78 24.03 0.56
N LEU A 30 -4.02 23.11 -0.06
CA LEU A 30 -4.05 22.87 -1.51
C LEU A 30 -5.32 22.11 -1.93
N THR A 31 -5.99 21.50 -0.97
CA THR A 31 -7.34 20.93 -1.10
C THR A 31 -8.07 21.03 0.24
N GLN A 32 -9.40 21.09 0.20
CA GLN A 32 -10.26 20.93 1.38
C GLN A 32 -11.02 19.58 1.35
N LYS A 33 -10.83 18.78 0.30
CA LYS A 33 -11.50 17.49 0.15
C LYS A 33 -10.89 16.47 1.12
N LYS A 34 -11.74 15.69 1.78
CA LYS A 34 -11.34 14.56 2.63
C LYS A 34 -11.21 13.23 1.89
N ALA A 35 -11.62 13.21 0.62
CA ALA A 35 -11.38 12.11 -0.30
C ALA A 35 -10.75 12.68 -1.56
N ILE A 36 -9.55 12.21 -1.90
CA ILE A 36 -8.78 12.68 -3.05
C ILE A 36 -8.29 11.50 -3.88
N THR A 37 -8.06 11.75 -5.16
CA THR A 37 -7.37 10.83 -6.05
C THR A 37 -5.92 11.27 -6.21
N GLN A 38 -5.03 10.28 -6.30
CA GLN A 38 -3.60 10.48 -6.49
C GLN A 38 -3.14 9.62 -7.67
N GLU A 39 -2.61 10.26 -8.71
CA GLU A 39 -1.99 9.54 -9.81
C GLU A 39 -0.61 8.99 -9.39
N THR A 40 -0.35 7.73 -9.71
CA THR A 40 0.93 7.04 -9.49
C THR A 40 1.29 6.24 -10.74
N LEU A 41 2.53 5.76 -10.86
CA LEU A 41 2.89 4.85 -11.95
C LEU A 41 2.15 3.50 -11.85
N SER A 42 1.64 3.14 -10.66
CA SER A 42 0.74 1.99 -10.43
C SER A 42 -0.75 2.34 -10.63
N GLY A 43 -1.05 3.42 -11.35
CA GLY A 43 -2.42 3.89 -11.60
C GLY A 43 -2.94 4.85 -10.52
N ILE A 44 -4.22 5.20 -10.62
CA ILE A 44 -4.88 6.13 -9.69
C ILE A 44 -5.17 5.42 -8.37
N LYS A 45 -4.80 6.04 -7.25
CA LYS A 45 -5.15 5.60 -5.90
C LYS A 45 -6.14 6.57 -5.26
N VAL A 46 -7.03 6.04 -4.42
CA VAL A 46 -7.97 6.83 -3.63
C VAL A 46 -7.45 6.97 -2.21
N LEU A 47 -7.34 8.20 -1.71
CA LEU A 47 -6.90 8.51 -0.36
C LEU A 47 -8.09 9.09 0.42
N LYS A 48 -8.35 8.53 1.59
CA LYS A 48 -9.30 9.08 2.57
C LYS A 48 -8.50 9.70 3.72
N LEU A 49 -8.75 10.98 3.96
CA LEU A 49 -8.03 11.80 4.93
C LEU A 49 -8.88 11.93 6.20
N HIS A 50 -8.33 11.50 7.32
CA HIS A 50 -8.95 11.58 8.64
C HIS A 50 -8.36 12.79 9.36
N THR A 51 -9.23 13.73 9.70
CA THR A 51 -8.82 15.08 10.14
C THR A 51 -9.27 15.37 11.56
N GLU A 52 -8.39 15.95 12.36
CA GLU A 52 -8.68 16.49 13.69
C GLU A 52 -8.09 17.91 13.78
N ASN A 53 -8.83 18.86 14.36
CA ASN A 53 -8.40 20.27 14.48
C ASN A 53 -7.88 20.89 13.17
N GLU A 54 -8.56 20.60 12.05
CA GLU A 54 -8.22 21.03 10.68
C GLU A 54 -6.87 20.53 10.11
N LEU A 55 -6.25 19.54 10.76
CA LEU A 55 -5.06 18.85 10.30
C LEU A 55 -5.36 17.37 10.06
N VAL A 56 -4.61 16.72 9.18
CA VAL A 56 -4.73 15.26 8.94
C VAL A 56 -3.92 14.49 9.97
N GLU A 57 -4.57 13.62 10.73
CA GLU A 57 -3.91 12.70 11.67
C GLU A 57 -3.61 11.35 11.01
N GLU A 58 -4.55 10.85 10.19
CA GLU A 58 -4.41 9.55 9.52
C GLU A 58 -4.86 9.61 8.05
N VAL A 59 -4.29 8.72 7.24
CA VAL A 59 -4.67 8.56 5.84
C VAL A 59 -4.87 7.09 5.52
N THR A 60 -6.06 6.75 5.05
CA THR A 60 -6.33 5.45 4.43
C THR A 60 -6.03 5.53 2.94
N VAL A 61 -5.18 4.63 2.46
CA VAL A 61 -4.84 4.51 1.03
C VAL A 61 -5.53 3.26 0.48
N ASP A 62 -6.28 3.40 -0.59
CA ASP A 62 -6.76 2.26 -1.36
C ASP A 62 -5.58 1.62 -2.08
N MET A 63 -5.29 0.36 -1.72
CA MET A 63 -4.16 -0.41 -2.23
C MET A 63 -4.60 -1.40 -3.32
N ASP A 64 -5.88 -1.38 -3.73
CA ASP A 64 -6.52 -2.39 -4.57
C ASP A 64 -6.64 -3.76 -3.91
N LEU A 65 -7.19 -4.72 -4.67
CA LEU A 65 -7.30 -6.11 -4.22
C LEU A 65 -5.93 -6.79 -4.20
N PRO A 66 -5.62 -7.57 -3.16
CA PRO A 66 -4.40 -8.35 -3.13
C PRO A 66 -4.45 -9.48 -4.16
N LEU A 67 -3.29 -9.87 -4.64
CA LEU A 67 -3.07 -11.11 -5.36
C LEU A 67 -2.82 -12.25 -4.36
N LEU A 68 -3.42 -13.41 -4.63
CA LEU A 68 -3.26 -14.63 -3.82
C LEU A 68 -2.35 -15.66 -4.48
N ALA A 69 -1.79 -15.32 -5.64
CA ALA A 69 -0.96 -16.19 -6.46
C ALA A 69 0.21 -15.40 -7.09
N ASN A 70 1.46 -15.75 -6.76
CA ASN A 70 2.63 -15.18 -7.41
C ASN A 70 3.84 -16.12 -7.28
N SER A 71 4.13 -16.88 -8.33
CA SER A 71 5.24 -17.84 -8.36
C SER A 71 6.63 -17.22 -8.29
N ARG A 72 6.76 -15.89 -8.51
CA ARG A 72 8.04 -15.19 -8.32
C ARG A 72 8.32 -14.84 -6.86
N GLN A 73 7.30 -14.84 -6.00
CA GLN A 73 7.41 -14.43 -4.60
C GLN A 73 7.21 -15.58 -3.61
N ILE A 74 6.46 -16.62 -3.99
CA ILE A 74 6.30 -17.82 -3.17
C ILE A 74 6.59 -19.09 -3.97
N ASN A 75 7.41 -19.95 -3.38
CA ASN A 75 7.85 -21.19 -4.00
C ASN A 75 6.84 -22.33 -3.75
N THR A 76 5.68 -22.28 -4.40
CA THR A 76 4.73 -23.39 -4.49
C THR A 76 4.40 -23.66 -5.97
N PRO A 77 3.96 -24.88 -6.34
CA PRO A 77 3.73 -25.22 -7.75
C PRO A 77 2.77 -24.29 -8.50
N ASP A 78 1.77 -23.75 -7.79
CA ASP A 78 0.77 -22.83 -8.32
C ASP A 78 0.98 -21.37 -7.87
N GLY A 79 2.07 -21.07 -7.16
CA GLY A 79 2.33 -19.76 -6.58
C GLY A 79 1.32 -19.35 -5.50
N LYS A 80 0.50 -20.27 -4.97
CA LYS A 80 -0.55 -20.00 -3.97
C LYS A 80 -0.27 -20.67 -2.64
N MET A 81 -0.75 -20.02 -1.58
CA MET A 81 -0.84 -20.60 -0.24
C MET A 81 -2.08 -20.05 0.44
N LEU A 82 -3.21 -20.76 0.38
CA LEU A 82 -4.44 -20.36 1.07
C LEU A 82 -4.66 -21.27 2.27
N ALA A 83 -4.62 -20.70 3.48
CA ALA A 83 -4.87 -21.42 4.73
C ALA A 83 -4.06 -22.73 4.88
N LYS A 84 -2.84 -22.79 4.31
CA LYS A 84 -1.94 -23.95 4.40
C LYS A 84 -1.13 -23.89 5.69
N THR A 85 -0.79 -25.05 6.23
CA THR A 85 0.11 -25.16 7.38
C THR A 85 1.55 -25.08 6.93
N ILE A 86 2.34 -24.21 7.56
CA ILE A 86 3.79 -24.16 7.44
C ILE A 86 4.42 -24.48 8.80
N THR A 87 5.59 -25.10 8.79
CA THR A 87 6.38 -25.36 10.01
C THR A 87 7.57 -24.41 10.05
N VAL A 88 7.70 -23.68 11.14
CA VAL A 88 8.84 -22.78 11.40
C VAL A 88 9.36 -23.12 12.80
N ASP A 89 10.62 -23.52 12.90
CA ASP A 89 11.28 -23.94 14.15
C ASP A 89 10.47 -24.98 14.94
N GLY A 90 9.91 -25.98 14.24
CA GLY A 90 9.10 -27.04 14.84
C GLY A 90 7.69 -26.64 15.28
N LYS A 91 7.27 -25.38 15.04
CA LYS A 91 5.93 -24.90 15.33
C LYS A 91 5.10 -24.77 14.07
N GLU A 92 3.86 -25.26 14.13
CA GLU A 92 2.90 -25.18 13.03
C GLU A 92 2.14 -23.86 13.00
N TYR A 93 1.96 -23.33 11.79
CA TYR A 93 1.23 -22.10 11.54
C TYR A 93 0.33 -22.25 10.33
N LYS A 94 -0.98 -22.05 10.52
CA LYS A 94 -1.93 -21.92 9.41
C LYS A 94 -1.83 -20.51 8.83
N ARG A 95 -1.47 -20.38 7.56
CA ARG A 95 -1.16 -19.10 6.91
C ARG A 95 -1.75 -18.98 5.51
N THR A 96 -1.93 -17.73 5.10
CA THR A 96 -2.32 -17.34 3.73
C THR A 96 -1.25 -16.41 3.17
N PHE A 97 -0.80 -16.69 1.95
CA PHE A 97 0.03 -15.78 1.15
C PHE A 97 -0.85 -14.72 0.51
N VAL A 98 -0.41 -13.48 0.62
CA VAL A 98 -1.00 -12.30 -0.03
C VAL A 98 0.16 -11.47 -0.57
N CYS A 99 0.01 -10.92 -1.77
CA CYS A 99 0.91 -9.91 -2.29
C CYS A 99 0.12 -8.78 -2.95
N MET A 100 0.78 -7.63 -3.08
CA MET A 100 0.28 -6.45 -3.79
C MET A 100 1.08 -6.27 -5.06
#